data_AF-A0A7Z8L6U0-F1
#
_entry.id   AF-A0A7Z8L6U0-F1
#
_cell.length_a   1.000
_cell.length_b   1.000
_cell.length_c   1.000
_cell.angle_alpha   90.00
_cell.angle_beta   90.00
_cell.angle_gamma   90.00
#
_symmetry.space_group_name_H-M   'P 1'
#
loop_
_entity.id
_entity.type
_entity.pdbx_description
1 polymer ?
#
loop_
_entity_poly.entity_id
_entity_poly.type
_entity_poly.pdbx_seq_one_letter_code
_entity_poly.pdbx_strand_id
1 'polypeptide(L)'
;MVSEEPRSDFIRQLVAEDLRQGRVQPPVVTRFPPEPNGYLHIGHAKAICLDFGIADEFNGLCRLRFDDTNPSKEDVEYVDAIIRDVAWLTGRENIEVRFASDYFAQMYDWAELLIERGLAYVDDQDLDAIRRCRGTITTPGTDSPWRDRSAEENLDLFRAMRAGDCAPGSRVLRAKIDMAHPNMLMRDPLMYRIQFDHHHRTGDTWKIYPLYDWAHGLEDAIEGVTHSLCTLEFATHRPLYDWFLEQLPIDPRPHQYEFNRLNLTHTVMSKRKLMELVERSLVAGWDDPRMPTLCGLRRRGVPPSAITAFCKEVGYTRTDTTNEWALLEYHIRQVLNVETERVMAVLDPIAVEITNWAPDRREQVEVPINPEKPELGMRKLSAGRELFIDADDFMLDPPKKFFRLRPGGEVRLRGLGYLRCDEVLCDDHGRVTGLRCQLDEDTLHGGAPADGRKVKATIHWVDAEDSQAAEVRLYDHLFAAEDPLACADGEDWTTNLNAASCTVIRQARIPSFLAEIPAGTTVQFERLGYFCSDLDHRPEAPVFNRTATLRDAWAKAKGQ
;
A
#
# COMPACT_ATOMS: atom_id res chain seq x y z
N MET A 1 7.42 -18.33 -27.37
CA MET A 1 8.12 -17.94 -26.13
C MET A 1 9.09 -16.84 -26.50
N VAL A 2 8.58 -15.60 -26.54
CA VAL A 2 9.47 -14.43 -26.60
C VAL A 2 9.95 -14.28 -25.16
N SER A 3 11.24 -14.52 -24.94
CA SER A 3 11.87 -14.18 -23.66
C SER A 3 11.75 -12.66 -23.51
N GLU A 4 10.83 -12.20 -22.67
CA GLU A 4 10.88 -10.84 -22.16
C GLU A 4 12.20 -10.72 -21.40
N GLU A 5 13.17 -10.01 -21.98
CA GLU A 5 14.27 -9.48 -21.19
C GLU A 5 13.63 -8.64 -20.07
N PRO A 6 13.91 -8.92 -18.78
CA PRO A 6 13.37 -8.10 -17.72
C PRO A 6 13.79 -6.65 -17.96
N ARG A 7 12.85 -5.70 -17.82
CA ARG A 7 13.15 -4.25 -17.76
C ARG A 7 14.40 -4.06 -16.90
N SER A 8 15.39 -3.30 -17.39
CA SER A 8 16.70 -3.25 -16.75
C SER A 8 16.61 -2.65 -15.33
N ASP A 9 16.62 -3.52 -14.33
CA ASP A 9 16.85 -3.15 -12.95
C ASP A 9 18.34 -2.92 -12.74
N PHE A 10 18.75 -1.64 -12.80
CA PHE A 10 20.15 -1.27 -12.68
C PHE A 10 20.74 -1.61 -11.30
N ILE A 11 19.91 -1.73 -10.25
CA ILE A 11 20.37 -2.04 -8.89
C ILE A 11 20.76 -3.51 -8.83
N ARG A 12 19.94 -4.41 -9.36
CA ARG A 12 20.27 -5.85 -9.44
C ARG A 12 21.55 -6.10 -10.22
N GLN A 13 21.67 -5.42 -11.37
CA GLN A 13 22.88 -5.50 -12.18
C GLN A 13 24.12 -4.97 -11.42
N LEU A 14 23.95 -3.89 -10.65
CA LEU A 14 25.01 -3.31 -9.85
C LEU A 14 25.45 -4.25 -8.71
N VAL A 15 24.51 -4.82 -7.96
CA VAL A 15 24.81 -5.79 -6.88
C VAL A 15 25.56 -7.01 -7.44
N ALA A 16 25.08 -7.55 -8.56
CA ALA A 16 25.75 -8.67 -9.23
C ALA A 16 27.17 -8.32 -9.68
N GLU A 17 27.39 -7.11 -10.19
CA GLU A 17 28.70 -6.63 -10.62
C GLU A 17 29.64 -6.40 -9.44
N ASP A 18 29.18 -5.80 -8.34
CA ASP A 18 29.99 -5.54 -7.15
C ASP A 18 30.46 -6.85 -6.48
N LEU A 19 29.60 -7.87 -6.43
CA LEU A 19 29.98 -9.22 -6.01
C LEU A 19 31.00 -9.86 -6.96
N ARG A 20 30.77 -9.76 -8.28
CA ARG A 20 31.65 -10.34 -9.31
C ARG A 20 33.05 -9.72 -9.29
N GLN A 21 33.15 -8.43 -9.02
CA GLN A 21 34.41 -7.68 -8.93
C GLN A 21 35.06 -7.76 -7.54
N GLY A 22 34.39 -8.39 -6.56
CA GLY A 22 34.88 -8.48 -5.19
C GLY A 22 34.92 -7.13 -4.45
N ARG A 23 34.15 -6.13 -4.90
CA ARG A 23 34.00 -4.84 -4.19
C ARG A 23 33.19 -5.01 -2.90
N VAL A 24 32.23 -5.95 -2.94
CA VAL A 24 31.44 -6.37 -1.79
C VAL A 24 31.66 -7.87 -1.59
N GLN A 25 31.88 -8.27 -0.35
CA GLN A 25 31.92 -9.69 0.04
C GLN A 25 30.54 -10.14 0.53
N PRO A 26 30.09 -11.37 0.21
CA PRO A 26 28.88 -11.93 0.81
C PRO A 26 28.97 -11.99 2.35
N PRO A 27 27.83 -11.89 3.06
CA PRO A 27 26.47 -11.71 2.52
C PRO A 27 26.21 -10.28 2.03
N VAL A 28 25.34 -10.12 1.02
CA VAL A 28 24.77 -8.81 0.69
C VAL A 28 23.88 -8.36 1.84
N VAL A 29 23.99 -7.10 2.26
CA VAL A 29 23.21 -6.56 3.37
C VAL A 29 22.51 -5.29 2.90
N THR A 30 21.18 -5.30 2.96
CA THR A 30 20.30 -4.17 2.69
C THR A 30 19.50 -3.82 3.96
N ARG A 31 18.75 -2.72 3.91
CA ARG A 31 17.84 -2.33 4.99
C ARG A 31 16.69 -1.50 4.46
N PHE A 32 15.53 -1.65 5.09
CA PHE A 32 14.41 -0.73 4.97
C PHE A 32 14.37 0.16 6.23
N PRO A 33 14.68 1.47 6.13
CA PRO A 33 14.84 2.35 7.29
C PRO A 33 13.69 3.38 7.47
N PRO A 34 12.44 3.00 7.76
CA PRO A 34 11.36 3.97 7.92
C PRO A 34 11.46 4.77 9.23
N GLU A 35 11.09 6.05 9.19
CA GLU A 35 10.80 6.83 10.40
C GLU A 35 9.47 6.36 11.03
N PRO A 36 9.40 6.06 12.34
CA PRO A 36 8.19 5.59 13.01
C PRO A 36 7.22 6.72 13.38
N ASN A 37 6.88 7.56 12.40
CA ASN A 37 6.01 8.74 12.61
C ASN A 37 4.73 8.69 11.78
N GLY A 38 4.38 7.54 11.19
CA GLY A 38 3.19 7.35 10.35
C GLY A 38 3.10 5.99 9.68
N TYR A 39 1.92 5.68 9.14
CA TYR A 39 1.66 4.42 8.43
C TYR A 39 2.37 4.35 7.07
N LEU A 40 2.77 3.14 6.69
CA LEU A 40 3.33 2.87 5.36
C LEU A 40 2.24 2.98 4.29
N HIS A 41 2.55 3.61 3.17
CA HIS A 41 1.79 3.57 1.93
C HIS A 41 2.45 2.75 0.83
N ILE A 42 1.74 2.50 -0.26
CA ILE A 42 2.17 1.74 -1.44
C ILE A 42 3.50 2.23 -2.02
N GLY A 43 3.83 3.52 -1.90
CA GLY A 43 5.18 4.02 -2.22
C GLY A 43 6.32 3.34 -1.45
N HIS A 44 6.11 3.01 -0.17
CA HIS A 44 7.08 2.26 0.63
C HIS A 44 7.14 0.78 0.23
N ALA A 45 6.05 0.20 -0.29
CA ALA A 45 6.11 -1.17 -0.81
C ALA A 45 7.16 -1.31 -1.91
N LYS A 46 7.36 -0.28 -2.74
CA LYS A 46 8.43 -0.29 -3.75
C LYS A 46 9.82 -0.44 -3.11
N ALA A 47 10.11 0.30 -2.04
CA ALA A 47 11.36 0.17 -1.31
C ALA A 47 11.49 -1.19 -0.60
N ILE A 48 10.43 -1.64 0.09
CA ILE A 48 10.40 -2.94 0.77
C ILE A 48 10.65 -4.09 -0.22
N CYS A 49 9.94 -4.12 -1.34
CA CYS A 49 10.11 -5.15 -2.38
C CYS A 49 11.53 -5.13 -2.97
N LEU A 50 12.19 -3.96 -3.03
CA LEU A 50 13.56 -3.85 -3.48
C LEU A 50 14.54 -4.37 -2.44
N ASP A 51 14.52 -3.82 -1.23
CA ASP A 51 15.47 -4.10 -0.17
C ASP A 51 15.45 -5.58 0.22
N PHE A 52 14.27 -6.11 0.52
CA PHE A 52 14.09 -7.52 0.86
C PHE A 52 14.28 -8.43 -0.35
N GLY A 53 13.84 -8.00 -1.54
CA GLY A 53 14.00 -8.78 -2.76
C GLY A 53 15.46 -8.93 -3.21
N ILE A 54 16.31 -7.92 -3.01
CA ILE A 54 17.76 -8.02 -3.24
C ILE A 54 18.38 -9.00 -2.26
N ALA A 55 18.03 -8.91 -0.97
CA ALA A 55 18.52 -9.85 0.02
C ALA A 55 18.12 -11.29 -0.33
N ASP A 56 16.88 -11.54 -0.75
CA ASP A 56 16.44 -12.89 -1.17
C ASP A 56 17.18 -13.41 -2.41
N GLU A 57 17.33 -12.57 -3.43
CA GLU A 57 17.96 -12.97 -4.70
C GLU A 57 19.45 -13.30 -4.55
N PHE A 58 20.15 -12.60 -3.66
CA PHE A 58 21.59 -12.76 -3.44
C PHE A 58 21.94 -13.52 -2.15
N ASN A 59 20.98 -14.24 -1.56
CA ASN A 59 21.15 -14.98 -0.29
C ASN A 59 21.78 -14.12 0.83
N GLY A 60 21.34 -12.87 0.90
CA GLY A 60 21.77 -11.85 1.84
C GLY A 60 20.83 -11.65 3.02
N LEU A 61 21.01 -10.52 3.71
CA LEU A 61 20.20 -10.08 4.84
C LEU A 61 19.56 -8.73 4.52
N CYS A 62 18.28 -8.58 4.86
CA CYS A 62 17.62 -7.27 4.89
C CYS A 62 17.14 -6.99 6.31
N ARG A 63 17.53 -5.84 6.86
CA ARG A 63 17.08 -5.38 8.18
C ARG A 63 15.91 -4.42 8.08
N LEU A 64 15.08 -4.40 9.12
CA LEU A 64 14.09 -3.34 9.35
C LEU A 64 14.66 -2.41 10.42
N ARG A 65 15.08 -1.21 10.03
CA ARG A 65 15.63 -0.22 10.96
C ARG A 65 14.62 0.89 11.17
N PHE A 66 14.27 1.20 12.40
CA PHE A 66 13.55 2.43 12.69
C PHE A 66 14.56 3.58 12.80
N ASP A 67 14.43 4.57 11.92
CA ASP A 67 15.18 5.84 12.05
C ASP A 67 14.47 6.69 13.10
N ASP A 68 14.70 6.33 14.36
CA ASP A 68 14.12 6.93 15.55
C ASP A 68 15.04 8.02 16.15
N THR A 69 15.62 8.86 15.28
CA THR A 69 16.55 9.92 15.71
C THR A 69 15.86 11.16 16.27
N ASN A 70 14.52 11.25 16.19
CA ASN A 70 13.76 12.45 16.56
C ASN A 70 12.69 12.17 17.64
N PRO A 71 13.00 12.47 18.92
CA PRO A 71 12.17 12.06 20.06
C PRO A 71 10.74 12.66 20.07
N SER A 72 10.49 13.72 19.29
CA SER A 72 9.21 14.44 19.30
C SER A 72 8.13 13.90 18.37
N LYS A 73 8.45 12.96 17.48
CA LYS A 73 7.56 12.56 16.37
C LYS A 73 7.19 11.07 16.35
N GLU A 74 7.64 10.30 17.32
CA GLU A 74 7.68 8.84 17.22
C GLU A 74 6.67 8.21 18.17
N ASP A 75 5.92 7.24 17.66
CA ASP A 75 4.89 6.51 18.42
C ASP A 75 5.08 5.00 18.26
N VAL A 76 4.89 4.27 19.36
CA VAL A 76 4.94 2.80 19.39
C VAL A 76 3.86 2.21 18.47
N GLU A 77 2.73 2.89 18.29
CA GLU A 77 1.69 2.50 17.34
C GLU A 77 2.24 2.33 15.92
N TYR A 78 3.07 3.28 15.45
CA TYR A 78 3.64 3.24 14.11
C TYR A 78 4.71 2.16 13.98
N VAL A 79 5.52 1.93 15.01
CA VAL A 79 6.48 0.83 15.06
C VAL A 79 5.78 -0.50 14.83
N ASP A 80 4.72 -0.78 15.59
CA ASP A 80 3.97 -2.02 15.49
C ASP A 80 3.26 -2.15 14.14
N ALA A 81 2.69 -1.06 13.62
CA ALA A 81 2.04 -1.03 12.30
C ALA A 81 3.03 -1.33 11.16
N ILE A 82 4.21 -0.71 11.19
CA ILE A 82 5.27 -0.92 10.20
C ILE A 82 5.74 -2.39 10.22
N ILE A 83 6.00 -2.97 11.39
CA ILE A 83 6.40 -4.39 11.49
C ILE A 83 5.33 -5.29 10.88
N ARG A 84 4.05 -5.09 11.22
CA ARG A 84 2.94 -5.87 10.65
C ARG A 84 2.84 -5.74 9.13
N ASP A 85 3.00 -4.53 8.60
CA ASP A 85 2.88 -4.27 7.16
C ASP A 85 4.06 -4.84 6.37
N VAL A 86 5.28 -4.76 6.89
CA VAL A 86 6.46 -5.38 6.28
C VAL A 86 6.35 -6.91 6.35
N ALA A 87 5.97 -7.48 7.48
CA ALA A 87 5.76 -8.92 7.63
C ALA A 87 4.68 -9.43 6.66
N TRP A 88 3.56 -8.72 6.56
CA TRP A 88 2.48 -9.04 5.62
C TRP A 88 2.92 -8.98 4.16
N LEU A 89 3.66 -7.95 3.76
CA LEU A 89 4.09 -7.76 2.37
C LEU A 89 5.18 -8.77 1.96
N THR A 90 6.11 -9.07 2.86
CA THR A 90 7.25 -9.95 2.59
C THR A 90 6.98 -11.42 2.89
N GLY A 91 5.93 -11.74 3.66
CA GLY A 91 5.66 -13.08 4.17
C GLY A 91 6.66 -13.55 5.23
N ARG A 92 7.46 -12.64 5.82
CA ARG A 92 8.47 -12.96 6.83
C ARG A 92 7.94 -12.74 8.24
N GLU A 93 8.03 -13.75 9.09
CA GLU A 93 7.61 -13.65 10.50
C GLU A 93 8.74 -13.15 11.42
N ASN A 94 10.01 -13.42 11.09
CA ASN A 94 11.17 -13.11 11.93
C ASN A 94 12.08 -12.07 11.27
N ILE A 95 11.61 -10.83 11.18
CA ILE A 95 12.39 -9.72 10.63
C ILE A 95 13.34 -9.18 11.72
N GLU A 96 14.62 -9.02 11.39
CA GLU A 96 15.59 -8.40 12.29
C GLU A 96 15.32 -6.90 12.43
N VAL A 97 14.73 -6.53 13.57
CA VAL A 97 14.43 -5.13 13.91
C VAL A 97 15.63 -4.47 14.58
N ARG A 98 15.94 -3.25 14.15
CA ARG A 98 16.97 -2.35 14.69
C ARG A 98 16.40 -0.95 14.91
N PHE A 99 17.05 -0.18 15.76
CA PHE A 99 16.69 1.20 16.06
C PHE A 99 17.94 2.07 15.96
N ALA A 100 17.84 3.22 15.29
CA ALA A 100 18.93 4.19 15.22
C ALA A 100 19.39 4.63 16.63
N SER A 101 18.45 4.72 17.57
CA SER A 101 18.71 5.07 18.97
C SER A 101 19.60 4.07 19.72
N ASP A 102 19.70 2.82 19.26
CA ASP A 102 20.65 1.84 19.82
C ASP A 102 22.11 2.23 19.50
N TYR A 103 22.32 3.15 18.54
CA TYR A 103 23.64 3.57 18.06
C TYR A 103 24.09 4.95 18.55
N PHE A 104 23.26 5.66 19.33
CA PHE A 104 23.60 7.02 19.81
C PHE A 104 24.94 7.11 20.53
N ALA A 105 25.32 6.09 21.31
CA ALA A 105 26.62 6.04 21.97
C ALA A 105 27.78 6.06 20.95
N GLN A 106 27.72 5.17 19.94
CA GLN A 106 28.74 5.09 18.91
C GLN A 106 28.79 6.35 18.02
N MET A 107 27.63 6.91 17.69
CA MET A 107 27.52 8.18 16.95
C MET A 107 28.08 9.35 17.76
N TYR A 108 27.99 9.33 19.10
CA TYR A 108 28.57 10.34 19.97
C TYR A 108 30.10 10.22 20.01
N ASP A 109 30.61 9.00 20.18
CA ASP A 109 32.05 8.73 20.21
C ASP A 109 32.74 9.10 18.87
N TRP A 110 32.07 8.82 17.75
CA TRP A 110 32.54 9.26 16.43
C TRP A 110 32.47 10.77 16.24
N ALA A 111 31.53 11.46 16.87
CA ALA A 111 31.49 12.92 16.85
C ALA A 111 32.65 13.52 17.66
N GLU A 112 32.97 12.97 18.83
CA GLU A 112 34.18 13.37 19.58
C GLU A 112 35.45 13.15 18.74
N LEU A 113 35.56 12.02 18.03
CA LEU A 113 36.70 11.75 17.13
C LEU A 113 36.83 12.78 16.01
N LEU A 114 35.71 13.22 15.40
CA LEU A 114 35.73 14.28 14.39
C LEU A 114 36.19 15.62 14.99
N ILE A 115 35.75 15.94 16.21
CA ILE A 115 36.20 17.14 16.93
C ILE A 115 37.71 17.08 17.19
N GLU A 116 38.21 15.95 17.68
CA GLU A 116 39.65 15.73 17.95
C GLU A 116 40.50 15.89 16.68
N ARG A 117 39.97 15.49 15.52
CA ARG A 117 40.61 15.66 14.21
C ARG A 117 40.45 17.06 13.62
N GLY A 118 39.74 17.97 14.31
CA GLY A 118 39.44 19.32 13.83
C GLY A 118 38.42 19.37 12.69
N LEU A 119 37.67 18.29 12.48
CA LEU A 119 36.69 18.08 11.41
C LEU A 119 35.25 18.36 11.87
N ALA A 120 35.05 18.76 13.13
CA ALA A 120 33.79 19.26 13.64
C ALA A 120 34.03 20.35 14.69
N TYR A 121 33.04 21.23 14.89
CA TYR A 121 33.08 22.31 15.87
C TYR A 121 31.69 22.61 16.42
N VAL A 122 31.64 23.13 17.64
CA VAL A 122 30.41 23.63 18.25
C VAL A 122 30.19 25.06 17.77
N ASP A 123 28.98 25.36 17.32
CA ASP A 123 28.57 26.66 16.84
C ASP A 123 27.49 27.24 17.76
N ASP A 124 27.71 28.48 18.24
CA ASP A 124 26.77 29.20 19.11
C ASP A 124 25.84 30.12 18.30
N GLN A 125 25.91 30.10 16.97
CA GLN A 125 24.98 30.81 16.12
C GLN A 125 23.58 30.18 16.19
N ASP A 126 22.53 31.02 16.20
CA ASP A 126 21.17 30.55 16.00
C ASP A 126 20.96 30.00 14.58
N LEU A 127 19.89 29.22 14.38
CA LEU A 127 19.61 28.56 13.09
C LEU A 127 19.44 29.56 11.93
N ASP A 128 18.94 30.77 12.19
CA ASP A 128 18.75 31.78 11.14
C ASP A 128 20.08 32.43 10.75
N ALA A 129 20.99 32.63 11.68
CA ALA A 129 22.36 33.05 11.44
C ALA A 129 23.12 31.98 10.65
N ILE A 130 23.00 30.71 11.02
CA ILE A 130 23.59 29.59 10.26
C ILE A 130 23.04 29.58 8.83
N ARG A 131 21.72 29.72 8.64
CA ARG A 131 21.10 29.80 7.30
C ARG A 131 21.67 30.95 6.47
N ARG A 132 21.85 32.13 7.06
CA ARG A 132 22.48 33.28 6.39
C ARG A 132 23.94 33.00 6.03
N CYS A 133 24.72 32.44 6.96
CA CYS A 133 26.12 32.10 6.75
C CYS A 133 26.32 31.03 5.67
N ARG A 134 25.38 30.09 5.50
CA ARG A 134 25.46 29.09 4.41
C ARG A 134 25.33 29.68 3.01
N GLY A 135 24.92 30.94 2.86
CA GLY A 135 24.76 31.59 1.57
C GLY A 135 23.61 30.99 0.74
N THR A 136 23.76 31.02 -0.58
CA THR A 136 22.76 30.49 -1.52
C THR A 136 23.43 29.59 -2.56
N ILE A 137 22.64 29.04 -3.48
CA ILE A 137 23.17 28.26 -4.61
C ILE A 137 24.12 29.10 -5.48
N THR A 138 23.95 30.43 -5.50
CA THR A 138 24.77 31.36 -6.31
C THR A 138 25.80 32.15 -5.49
N THR A 139 25.65 32.22 -4.17
CA THR A 139 26.55 32.96 -3.27
C THR A 139 27.23 32.00 -2.31
N PRO A 140 28.59 31.95 -2.30
CA PRO A 140 29.34 31.14 -1.34
C PRO A 140 28.95 31.44 0.11
N GLY A 141 29.09 30.44 0.97
CA GLY A 141 28.92 30.63 2.40
C GLY A 141 30.09 31.39 3.03
N THR A 142 29.91 31.77 4.29
CA THR A 142 30.90 32.46 5.13
C THR A 142 31.09 31.66 6.40
N ASP A 143 32.34 31.53 6.83
CA ASP A 143 32.68 30.78 8.04
C ASP A 143 31.98 31.35 9.27
N SER A 144 31.54 30.45 10.15
CA SER A 144 31.04 30.84 11.48
C SER A 144 32.17 31.51 12.27
N PRO A 145 31.88 32.53 13.10
CA PRO A 145 32.85 33.08 14.05
C PRO A 145 33.45 32.03 15.00
N TRP A 146 32.77 30.89 15.17
CA TRP A 146 33.17 29.80 16.06
C TRP A 146 33.87 28.65 15.35
N ARG A 147 34.08 28.76 14.04
CA ARG A 147 34.65 27.68 13.21
C ARG A 147 36.08 27.29 13.63
N ASP A 148 36.85 28.25 14.14
CA ASP A 148 38.26 28.06 14.51
C ASP A 148 38.50 27.76 16.01
N ARG A 149 37.44 27.40 16.75
CA ARG A 149 37.58 26.88 18.13
C ARG A 149 38.58 25.72 18.18
N SER A 150 39.33 25.64 19.28
CA SER A 150 40.26 24.54 19.50
C SER A 150 39.51 23.22 19.70
N ALA A 151 40.16 22.08 19.45
CA ALA A 151 39.55 20.77 19.69
C ALA A 151 39.15 20.59 21.17
N GLU A 152 39.97 21.08 22.10
CA GLU A 152 39.70 21.05 23.55
C GLU A 152 38.43 21.85 23.90
N GLU A 153 38.31 23.09 23.41
CA GLU A 153 37.12 23.91 23.66
C GLU A 153 35.85 23.26 23.06
N ASN A 154 35.94 22.70 21.86
CA ASN A 154 34.83 22.03 21.23
C ASN A 154 34.40 20.76 21.98
N LEU A 155 35.35 19.96 22.49
CA LEU A 155 35.04 18.77 23.29
C LEU A 155 34.34 19.13 24.59
N ASP A 156 34.84 20.15 25.31
CA ASP A 156 34.24 20.61 26.56
C ASP A 156 32.81 21.10 26.32
N LEU A 157 32.59 21.92 25.28
CA LEU A 157 31.27 22.40 24.91
C LEU A 157 30.34 21.27 24.48
N PHE A 158 30.80 20.33 23.66
CA PHE A 158 29.97 19.21 23.19
C PHE A 158 29.56 18.28 24.34
N ARG A 159 30.46 18.04 25.30
CA ARG A 159 30.16 17.30 26.53
C ARG A 159 29.15 18.04 27.40
N ALA A 160 29.27 19.37 27.52
CA ALA A 160 28.30 20.21 28.23
C ALA A 160 26.92 20.19 27.55
N MET A 161 26.86 20.16 26.21
CA MET A 161 25.62 19.98 25.46
C MET A 161 24.97 18.63 25.80
N ARG A 162 25.75 17.53 25.81
CA ARG A 162 25.27 16.20 26.21
C ARG A 162 24.78 16.15 27.66
N ALA A 163 25.47 16.84 28.57
CA ALA A 163 25.12 16.90 29.99
C ALA A 163 23.83 17.70 30.27
N GLY A 164 23.36 18.51 29.32
CA GLY A 164 22.19 19.36 29.46
C GLY A 164 22.49 20.74 30.07
N ASP A 165 23.76 21.15 30.12
CA ASP A 165 24.20 22.44 30.66
C ASP A 165 23.91 23.61 29.69
N CYS A 166 23.57 23.30 28.44
CA CYS A 166 23.23 24.27 27.40
C CYS A 166 21.74 24.23 27.08
N ALA A 167 21.10 25.38 26.92
CA ALA A 167 19.68 25.46 26.57
C ALA A 167 19.39 24.95 25.14
N PRO A 168 18.20 24.38 24.85
CA PRO A 168 17.81 24.00 23.50
C PRO A 168 17.94 25.17 22.50
N GLY A 169 18.50 24.89 21.33
CA GLY A 169 18.74 25.89 20.29
C GLY A 169 19.88 26.89 20.56
N SER A 170 20.53 26.83 21.73
CA SER A 170 21.66 27.73 22.04
C SER A 170 22.94 27.37 21.31
N ARG A 171 23.13 26.08 20.98
CA ARG A 171 24.32 25.52 20.33
C ARG A 171 23.98 24.31 19.50
N VAL A 172 24.84 24.05 18.52
CA VAL A 172 24.79 22.87 17.63
C VAL A 172 26.20 22.36 17.37
N LEU A 173 26.34 21.07 17.09
CA LEU A 173 27.59 20.53 16.53
C LEU A 173 27.50 20.57 15.01
N ARG A 174 28.54 21.07 14.34
CA ARG A 174 28.63 21.12 12.88
C ARG A 174 29.88 20.40 12.38
N ALA A 175 29.77 19.74 11.25
CA ALA A 175 30.94 19.26 10.52
C ALA A 175 31.71 20.46 9.96
N LYS A 176 33.04 20.35 9.87
CA LYS A 176 33.93 21.35 9.28
C LYS A 176 34.40 20.85 7.92
N ILE A 177 33.73 21.30 6.87
CA ILE A 177 33.95 20.85 5.49
C ILE A 177 34.39 22.04 4.65
N ASP A 178 33.51 22.61 3.83
CA ASP A 178 33.81 23.72 2.92
C ASP A 178 32.59 24.63 2.77
N MET A 179 32.65 25.83 3.36
CA MET A 179 31.59 26.83 3.28
C MET A 179 31.38 27.39 1.87
N ALA A 180 32.36 27.24 0.96
CA ALA A 180 32.26 27.66 -0.43
C ALA A 180 31.78 26.53 -1.37
N HIS A 181 31.52 25.33 -0.85
CA HIS A 181 31.22 24.15 -1.67
C HIS A 181 29.95 24.36 -2.54
N PRO A 182 29.93 23.90 -3.81
CA PRO A 182 28.76 24.06 -4.69
C PRO A 182 27.53 23.29 -4.20
N ASN A 183 27.72 22.10 -3.60
CA ASN A 183 26.67 21.41 -2.86
C ASN A 183 26.47 22.07 -1.49
N MET A 184 25.30 22.68 -1.27
CA MET A 184 24.91 23.34 -0.03
C MET A 184 25.01 22.42 1.19
N LEU A 185 24.81 21.11 1.05
CA LEU A 185 24.88 20.15 2.15
C LEU A 185 26.31 19.98 2.69
N MET A 186 27.32 20.24 1.87
CA MET A 186 28.73 20.22 2.29
C MET A 186 29.17 21.52 2.98
N ARG A 187 28.28 22.52 3.11
CA ARG A 187 28.58 23.79 3.78
C ARG A 187 28.35 23.66 5.28
N ASP A 188 29.34 23.04 5.94
CA ASP A 188 29.38 22.77 7.38
C ASP A 188 28.01 22.32 7.94
N PRO A 189 27.53 21.13 7.54
CA PRO A 189 26.22 20.62 7.94
C PRO A 189 26.12 20.41 9.45
N LEU A 190 24.90 20.50 9.96
CA LEU A 190 24.58 20.21 11.36
C LEU A 190 24.69 18.70 11.61
N MET A 191 25.33 18.31 12.71
CA MET A 191 25.48 16.92 13.15
C MET A 191 24.57 16.62 14.35
N TYR A 192 24.55 17.51 15.35
CA TYR A 192 23.72 17.38 16.56
C TYR A 192 23.01 18.68 16.90
N ARG A 193 21.82 18.54 17.49
CA ARG A 193 21.06 19.62 18.12
C ARG A 193 20.70 19.28 19.55
N ILE A 194 20.58 20.30 20.40
CA ILE A 194 20.09 20.16 21.77
C ILE A 194 18.56 20.11 21.77
N GLN A 195 18.00 19.10 22.43
CA GLN A 195 16.57 18.91 22.61
C GLN A 195 16.33 18.15 23.91
N PHE A 196 15.36 18.58 24.71
CA PHE A 196 15.09 18.01 26.04
C PHE A 196 13.81 17.15 26.08
N ASP A 197 13.30 16.77 24.90
CA ASP A 197 12.13 15.91 24.78
C ASP A 197 12.45 14.47 25.19
N HIS A 198 11.45 13.77 25.71
CA HIS A 198 11.56 12.38 26.12
C HIS A 198 11.63 11.46 24.89
N HIS A 199 12.63 10.58 24.81
CA HIS A 199 12.74 9.61 23.73
C HIS A 199 12.06 8.29 24.08
N HIS A 200 11.23 7.74 23.18
CA HIS A 200 10.41 6.55 23.46
C HIS A 200 11.20 5.31 23.91
N ARG A 201 12.44 5.12 23.42
CA ARG A 201 13.37 4.06 23.87
C ARG A 201 14.41 4.46 24.91
N THR A 202 15.14 5.56 24.68
CA THR A 202 16.29 5.95 25.52
C THR A 202 15.91 6.86 26.70
N GLY A 203 14.63 7.21 26.82
CA GLY A 203 14.10 8.07 27.86
C GLY A 203 14.75 9.45 27.86
N ASP A 204 15.18 9.91 29.03
CA ASP A 204 15.78 11.23 29.22
C ASP A 204 17.33 11.19 29.21
N THR A 205 17.91 10.05 28.84
CA THR A 205 19.37 9.81 28.86
C THR A 205 20.15 10.77 27.97
N TRP A 206 19.56 11.14 26.82
CA TRP A 206 20.17 12.01 25.83
C TRP A 206 19.54 13.40 25.87
N LYS A 207 20.37 14.44 25.77
CA LYS A 207 19.97 15.85 25.65
C LYS A 207 20.35 16.47 24.31
N ILE A 208 21.06 15.69 23.50
CA ILE A 208 21.43 16.00 22.13
C ILE A 208 21.03 14.84 21.25
N TYR A 209 20.55 15.15 20.05
CA TYR A 209 20.11 14.14 19.09
C TYR A 209 20.82 14.33 17.76
N PRO A 210 21.28 13.24 17.12
CA PRO A 210 21.92 13.30 15.82
C PRO A 210 20.89 13.72 14.76
N LEU A 211 21.36 14.37 13.70
CA LEU A 211 20.53 14.66 12.53
C LEU A 211 20.72 13.60 11.45
N TYR A 212 19.73 13.48 10.57
CA TYR A 212 19.65 12.47 9.51
C TYR A 212 20.98 12.24 8.77
N ASP A 213 21.58 13.30 8.22
CA ASP A 213 22.82 13.18 7.43
C ASP A 213 24.01 12.65 8.24
N TRP A 214 24.04 12.92 9.55
CA TRP A 214 25.06 12.38 10.44
C TRP A 214 24.74 10.94 10.85
N ALA A 215 23.47 10.59 11.06
CA ALA A 215 23.09 9.27 11.55
C ALA A 215 23.09 8.20 10.44
N HIS A 216 22.51 8.50 9.29
CA HIS A 216 22.10 7.51 8.28
C HIS A 216 23.22 6.56 7.80
N GLY A 217 24.36 7.13 7.39
CA GLY A 217 25.50 6.32 6.94
C GLY A 217 26.23 5.59 8.07
N LEU A 218 26.20 6.15 9.28
CA LEU A 218 26.80 5.55 10.47
C LEU A 218 26.04 4.31 10.91
N GLU A 219 24.71 4.38 10.87
CA GLU A 219 23.84 3.21 11.10
C GLU A 219 24.13 2.11 10.08
N ASP A 220 24.21 2.47 8.79
CA ASP A 220 24.52 1.53 7.71
C ASP A 220 25.90 0.88 7.93
N ALA A 221 26.89 1.64 8.37
CA ALA A 221 28.23 1.12 8.67
C ALA A 221 28.24 0.18 9.90
N ILE A 222 27.56 0.55 10.98
CA ILE A 222 27.45 -0.28 12.20
C ILE A 222 26.75 -1.62 11.89
N GLU A 223 25.72 -1.57 11.04
CA GLU A 223 24.98 -2.74 10.61
C GLU A 223 25.71 -3.57 9.54
N GLY A 224 26.79 -3.06 8.95
CA GLY A 224 27.49 -3.71 7.84
C GLY A 224 26.65 -3.79 6.57
N VAL A 225 25.78 -2.79 6.34
CA VAL A 225 25.04 -2.62 5.09
C VAL A 225 26.05 -2.54 3.94
N THR A 226 25.76 -3.20 2.83
CA THR A 226 26.63 -3.16 1.65
C THR A 226 26.04 -2.25 0.58
N HIS A 227 24.72 -2.29 0.41
CA HIS A 227 23.98 -1.46 -0.54
C HIS A 227 22.88 -0.70 0.19
N SER A 228 23.13 0.58 0.44
CA SER A 228 22.19 1.51 1.05
C SER A 228 21.28 2.08 -0.03
N LEU A 229 20.03 1.60 -0.10
CA LEU A 229 19.09 1.95 -1.15
C LEU A 229 18.14 3.04 -0.65
N CYS A 230 18.02 4.14 -1.39
CA CYS A 230 17.14 5.26 -1.06
C CYS A 230 16.54 5.92 -2.32
N THR A 231 15.68 6.91 -2.16
CA THR A 231 15.04 7.57 -3.30
C THR A 231 15.88 8.72 -3.86
N LEU A 232 15.59 9.14 -5.10
CA LEU A 232 16.33 10.21 -5.81
C LEU A 232 16.41 11.54 -5.05
N GLU A 233 15.46 11.82 -4.16
CA GLU A 233 15.50 13.00 -3.29
C GLU A 233 16.78 13.09 -2.44
N PHE A 234 17.43 11.95 -2.16
CA PHE A 234 18.66 11.87 -1.36
C PHE A 234 19.94 11.83 -2.21
N ALA A 235 19.85 11.94 -3.53
CA ALA A 235 21.03 11.92 -4.40
C ALA A 235 22.02 13.07 -4.11
N THR A 236 21.51 14.23 -3.70
CA THR A 236 22.33 15.38 -3.29
C THR A 236 22.99 15.18 -1.92
N HIS A 237 22.49 14.25 -1.10
CA HIS A 237 23.02 13.92 0.22
C HIS A 237 24.20 12.94 0.14
N ARG A 238 24.30 12.12 -0.92
CA ARG A 238 25.37 11.11 -1.07
C ARG A 238 26.79 11.64 -0.86
N PRO A 239 27.21 12.82 -1.39
CA PRO A 239 28.55 13.33 -1.13
C PRO A 239 28.85 13.56 0.36
N LEU A 240 27.84 13.92 1.15
CA LEU A 240 27.98 14.11 2.60
C LEU A 240 28.00 12.76 3.34
N TYR A 241 27.15 11.82 2.91
CA TYR A 241 27.18 10.43 3.36
C TYR A 241 28.59 9.81 3.19
N ASP A 242 29.15 9.92 1.99
CA ASP A 242 30.50 9.41 1.67
C ASP A 242 31.57 10.12 2.51
N TRP A 243 31.48 11.45 2.63
CA TRP A 243 32.43 12.25 3.41
C TRP A 243 32.51 11.81 4.86
N PHE A 244 31.37 11.62 5.54
CA PHE A 244 31.36 11.18 6.94
C PHE A 244 32.02 9.81 7.11
N LEU A 245 31.71 8.85 6.23
CA LEU A 245 32.30 7.51 6.27
C LEU A 245 33.81 7.53 6.01
N GLU A 246 34.29 8.43 5.14
CA GLU A 246 35.72 8.64 4.89
C GLU A 246 36.48 9.19 6.08
N GLN A 247 35.82 10.00 6.93
CA GLN A 247 36.47 10.61 8.09
C GLN A 247 36.57 9.66 9.29
N LEU A 248 36.01 8.45 9.20
CA LEU A 248 35.89 7.51 10.30
C LEU A 248 36.67 6.20 10.04
N PRO A 249 37.08 5.48 11.09
CA PRO A 249 37.78 4.20 10.95
C PRO A 249 36.81 3.06 10.60
N ILE A 250 36.12 3.20 9.46
CA ILE A 250 35.10 2.27 8.97
C ILE A 250 35.63 1.57 7.71
N ASP A 251 35.74 0.24 7.77
CA ASP A 251 36.10 -0.60 6.63
C ASP A 251 35.49 -2.01 6.83
N PRO A 252 34.72 -2.56 5.88
CA PRO A 252 34.27 -1.94 4.62
C PRO A 252 33.23 -0.84 4.84
N ARG A 253 33.11 0.07 3.86
CA ARG A 253 32.13 1.17 3.87
C ARG A 253 30.87 0.79 3.08
N PRO A 254 29.66 1.10 3.60
CA PRO A 254 28.43 0.98 2.82
C PRO A 254 28.42 1.99 1.66
N HIS A 255 27.73 1.66 0.56
CA HIS A 255 27.54 2.58 -0.57
C HIS A 255 26.06 2.89 -0.82
N GLN A 256 25.77 4.18 -1.05
CA GLN A 256 24.41 4.65 -1.35
C GLN A 256 24.06 4.57 -2.84
N TYR A 257 22.86 4.07 -3.14
CA TYR A 257 22.31 4.00 -4.49
C TYR A 257 20.85 4.48 -4.52
N GLU A 258 20.55 5.41 -5.42
CA GLU A 258 19.23 6.05 -5.47
C GLU A 258 18.37 5.56 -6.64
N PHE A 259 17.07 5.39 -6.37
CA PHE A 259 16.06 5.02 -7.36
C PHE A 259 14.84 5.93 -7.33
N ASN A 260 14.06 5.93 -8.40
CA ASN A 260 12.86 6.74 -8.54
C ASN A 260 11.76 6.31 -7.55
N ARG A 261 11.09 7.29 -6.95
CA ARG A 261 9.94 7.01 -6.10
C ARG A 261 8.76 6.46 -6.91
N LEU A 262 7.81 5.85 -6.23
CA LEU A 262 6.54 5.46 -6.85
C LEU A 262 5.56 6.64 -6.80
N ASN A 263 5.09 7.08 -7.96
CA ASN A 263 3.92 7.95 -8.08
C ASN A 263 2.80 7.19 -8.80
N LEU A 264 1.56 7.41 -8.36
CA LEU A 264 0.36 6.78 -8.90
C LEU A 264 -0.69 7.86 -9.24
N THR A 265 -1.41 7.66 -10.33
CA THR A 265 -2.59 8.48 -10.65
C THR A 265 -3.73 8.24 -9.66
N HIS A 266 -4.68 9.18 -9.56
CA HIS A 266 -5.89 9.10 -8.73
C HIS A 266 -5.65 8.96 -7.22
N THR A 267 -4.43 9.21 -6.74
CA THR A 267 -4.08 9.12 -5.32
C THR A 267 -2.94 10.07 -4.95
N VAL A 268 -2.77 10.36 -3.66
CA VAL A 268 -1.65 11.14 -3.11
C VAL A 268 -0.74 10.25 -2.28
N MET A 269 0.58 10.39 -2.43
CA MET A 269 1.57 9.67 -1.61
C MET A 269 2.15 10.55 -0.49
N SER A 270 1.91 11.86 -0.51
CA SER A 270 2.45 12.76 0.50
C SER A 270 1.83 12.46 1.87
N LYS A 271 2.68 12.11 2.83
CA LYS A 271 2.27 11.86 4.21
C LYS A 271 1.48 13.01 4.84
N ARG A 272 1.90 14.25 4.61
CA ARG A 272 1.18 15.44 5.08
C ARG A 272 -0.25 15.48 4.52
N LYS A 273 -0.44 15.10 3.26
CA LYS A 273 -1.74 15.06 2.60
C LYS A 273 -2.60 13.90 3.09
N LEU A 274 -2.00 12.73 3.32
CA LEU A 274 -2.69 11.57 3.90
C LEU A 274 -3.18 11.88 5.33
N MET A 275 -2.34 12.51 6.15
CA MET A 275 -2.70 12.99 7.48
C MET A 275 -3.84 14.00 7.41
N GLU A 276 -3.78 14.96 6.49
CA GLU A 276 -4.85 15.94 6.25
C GLU A 276 -6.21 15.27 5.92
N LEU A 277 -6.22 14.17 5.13
CA LEU A 277 -7.44 13.42 4.83
C LEU A 277 -8.05 12.78 6.08
N VAL A 278 -7.21 12.24 6.98
CA VAL A 278 -7.64 11.59 8.22
C VAL A 278 -8.13 12.64 9.23
N GLU A 279 -7.35 13.69 9.47
CA GLU A 279 -7.69 14.76 10.43
C GLU A 279 -8.98 15.49 10.06
N ARG A 280 -9.24 15.66 8.75
CA ARG A 280 -10.48 16.26 8.23
C ARG A 280 -11.65 15.26 8.13
N SER A 281 -11.45 14.01 8.54
CA SER A 281 -12.45 12.94 8.44
C SER A 281 -13.02 12.74 7.03
N LEU A 282 -12.19 12.95 6.00
CA LEU A 282 -12.54 12.69 4.59
C LEU A 282 -12.43 11.20 4.25
N VAL A 283 -11.72 10.45 5.10
CA VAL A 283 -11.63 8.99 5.14
C VAL A 283 -11.89 8.51 6.57
N ALA A 284 -12.23 7.23 6.75
CA ALA A 284 -12.56 6.67 8.06
C ALA A 284 -11.35 6.58 9.01
N GLY A 285 -10.14 6.53 8.45
CA GLY A 285 -8.89 6.38 9.18
C GLY A 285 -7.73 6.04 8.25
N TRP A 286 -6.57 5.72 8.82
CA TRP A 286 -5.40 5.29 8.05
C TRP A 286 -5.61 3.94 7.36
N ASP A 287 -6.50 3.09 7.86
CA ASP A 287 -6.80 1.78 7.29
C ASP A 287 -8.04 1.79 6.37
N ASP A 288 -8.59 2.97 6.03
CA ASP A 288 -9.70 3.07 5.09
C ASP A 288 -9.34 2.40 3.75
N PRO A 289 -10.18 1.50 3.19
CA PRO A 289 -9.88 0.79 1.94
C PRO A 289 -9.59 1.68 0.72
N ARG A 290 -9.95 2.97 0.76
CA ARG A 290 -9.63 3.96 -0.28
C ARG A 290 -8.24 4.57 -0.13
N MET A 291 -7.62 4.44 1.04
CA MET A 291 -6.30 4.99 1.32
C MET A 291 -5.21 4.14 0.66
N PRO A 292 -4.15 4.78 0.13
CA PRO A 292 -3.02 4.08 -0.48
C PRO A 292 -2.04 3.49 0.55
N THR A 293 -2.38 3.54 1.84
CA THR A 293 -1.70 2.87 2.94
C THR A 293 -1.67 1.36 2.78
N LEU A 294 -0.61 0.68 3.21
CA LEU A 294 -0.53 -0.79 3.16
C LEU A 294 -1.62 -1.44 4.02
N CYS A 295 -1.90 -0.91 5.21
CA CYS A 295 -3.03 -1.36 6.03
C CYS A 295 -4.39 -1.17 5.34
N GLY A 296 -4.63 -0.03 4.67
CA GLY A 296 -5.83 0.21 3.87
C GLY A 296 -5.97 -0.75 2.68
N LEU A 297 -4.88 -1.00 1.94
CA LEU A 297 -4.88 -1.99 0.85
C LEU A 297 -5.09 -3.42 1.35
N ARG A 298 -4.50 -3.79 2.49
CA ARG A 298 -4.74 -5.08 3.16
C ARG A 298 -6.22 -5.21 3.56
N ARG A 299 -6.81 -4.19 4.19
CA ARG A 299 -8.24 -4.17 4.56
C ARG A 299 -9.17 -4.19 3.34
N ARG A 300 -8.75 -3.57 2.22
CA ARG A 300 -9.42 -3.68 0.92
C ARG A 300 -9.40 -5.10 0.35
N GLY A 301 -8.50 -5.98 0.82
CA GLY A 301 -8.35 -7.36 0.36
C GLY A 301 -7.32 -7.53 -0.76
N VAL A 302 -6.43 -6.56 -0.95
CA VAL A 302 -5.36 -6.65 -1.95
C VAL A 302 -4.35 -7.73 -1.51
N PRO A 303 -4.04 -8.75 -2.34
CA PRO A 303 -3.01 -9.71 -2.00
C PRO A 303 -1.61 -9.07 -1.99
N PRO A 304 -0.72 -9.42 -1.03
CA PRO A 304 0.64 -8.89 -1.01
C PRO A 304 1.42 -9.26 -2.27
N SER A 305 1.19 -10.46 -2.83
CA SER A 305 1.80 -10.91 -4.09
C SER A 305 1.44 -10.02 -5.29
N ALA A 306 0.25 -9.40 -5.30
CA ALA A 306 -0.14 -8.46 -6.35
C ALA A 306 0.65 -7.15 -6.27
N ILE A 307 0.91 -6.66 -5.06
CA ILE A 307 1.74 -5.46 -4.82
C ILE A 307 3.19 -5.74 -5.25
N THR A 308 3.73 -6.90 -4.89
CA THR A 308 5.09 -7.31 -5.30
C THR A 308 5.21 -7.43 -6.82
N ALA A 309 4.22 -8.04 -7.48
CA ALA A 309 4.19 -8.14 -8.94
C ALA A 309 4.11 -6.76 -9.61
N PHE A 310 3.28 -5.87 -9.07
CA PHE A 310 3.19 -4.48 -9.54
C PHE A 310 4.50 -3.72 -9.38
N CYS A 311 5.17 -3.81 -8.22
CA CYS A 311 6.45 -3.14 -8.00
C CYS A 311 7.54 -3.66 -8.96
N LYS A 312 7.52 -4.97 -9.27
CA LYS A 312 8.42 -5.58 -10.25
C LYS A 312 8.19 -5.06 -11.68
N GLU A 313 6.92 -4.89 -12.08
CA GLU A 313 6.55 -4.38 -13.41
C GLU A 313 6.93 -2.90 -13.60
N VAL A 314 6.68 -2.07 -12.57
CA VAL A 314 7.08 -0.64 -12.57
C VAL A 314 8.60 -0.49 -12.68
N GLY A 315 9.35 -1.37 -12.01
CA GLY A 315 10.80 -1.39 -12.04
C GLY A 315 11.47 -0.23 -11.29
N TYR A 316 12.81 -0.22 -11.37
CA TYR A 316 13.66 0.71 -10.63
C TYR A 316 14.54 1.47 -11.62
N THR A 317 14.33 2.79 -11.73
CA THR A 317 15.04 3.66 -12.66
C THR A 317 15.57 4.90 -11.94
N ARG A 318 16.30 5.76 -12.65
CA ARG A 318 16.77 7.06 -12.14
C ARG A 318 15.94 8.24 -12.66
N THR A 319 14.74 7.97 -13.16
CA THR A 319 13.83 8.99 -13.70
C THR A 319 12.46 8.83 -13.07
N ASP A 320 11.91 9.95 -12.58
CA ASP A 320 10.56 9.93 -12.04
C ASP A 320 9.52 9.66 -13.12
N THR A 321 8.59 8.77 -12.78
CA THR A 321 7.45 8.41 -13.62
C THR A 321 6.19 8.32 -12.75
N THR A 322 5.05 8.65 -13.35
CA THR A 322 3.73 8.42 -12.75
C THR A 322 3.13 7.19 -13.41
N ASN A 323 2.72 6.22 -12.60
CA ASN A 323 2.13 4.97 -13.06
C ASN A 323 0.60 5.06 -12.93
N GLU A 324 -0.12 4.39 -13.82
CA GLU A 324 -1.57 4.37 -13.77
C GLU A 324 -2.06 3.46 -12.65
N TRP A 325 -3.05 3.92 -11.87
CA TRP A 325 -3.74 3.08 -10.88
C TRP A 325 -4.30 1.78 -11.49
N ALA A 326 -4.73 1.83 -12.75
CA ALA A 326 -5.22 0.69 -13.50
C ALA A 326 -4.20 -0.47 -13.61
N LEU A 327 -2.90 -0.17 -13.61
CA LEU A 327 -1.84 -1.18 -13.62
C LEU A 327 -1.78 -1.95 -12.29
N LEU A 328 -1.93 -1.26 -11.16
CA LEU A 328 -2.04 -1.91 -9.85
C LEU A 328 -3.28 -2.83 -9.81
N GLU A 329 -4.43 -2.33 -10.27
CA GLU A 329 -5.64 -3.15 -10.32
C GLU A 329 -5.51 -4.35 -11.27
N TYR A 330 -4.75 -4.21 -12.36
CA TYR A 330 -4.47 -5.33 -13.25
C TYR A 330 -3.77 -6.47 -12.50
N HIS A 331 -2.69 -6.19 -11.76
CA HIS A 331 -1.99 -7.21 -10.98
C HIS A 331 -2.87 -7.80 -9.86
N ILE A 332 -3.70 -6.97 -9.20
CA ILE A 332 -4.70 -7.44 -8.23
C ILE A 332 -5.64 -8.46 -8.87
N ARG A 333 -6.19 -8.14 -10.05
CA ARG A 333 -7.10 -9.03 -10.77
C ARG A 333 -6.43 -10.34 -11.20
N GLN A 334 -5.17 -10.28 -11.67
CA GLN A 334 -4.45 -11.48 -12.10
C GLN A 334 -4.26 -12.47 -10.95
N VAL A 335 -3.82 -11.98 -9.80
CA VAL A 335 -3.63 -12.83 -8.61
C VAL A 335 -4.96 -13.37 -8.11
N LEU A 336 -5.96 -12.50 -7.92
CA LEU A 336 -7.25 -12.92 -7.39
C LEU A 336 -8.00 -13.88 -8.33
N ASN A 337 -7.83 -13.77 -9.65
CA ASN A 337 -8.42 -14.73 -10.60
C ASN A 337 -7.93 -16.16 -10.35
N VAL A 338 -6.67 -16.34 -9.95
CA VAL A 338 -6.11 -17.67 -9.69
C VAL A 338 -6.42 -18.13 -8.26
N GLU A 339 -6.38 -17.22 -7.29
CA GLU A 339 -6.43 -17.57 -5.87
C GLU A 339 -7.85 -17.71 -5.29
N THR A 340 -8.82 -16.93 -5.79
CA THR A 340 -10.13 -16.80 -5.12
C THR A 340 -11.15 -17.86 -5.53
N GLU A 341 -11.97 -18.27 -4.56
CA GLU A 341 -13.14 -19.10 -4.84
C GLU A 341 -14.27 -18.28 -5.47
N ARG A 342 -15.02 -18.89 -6.37
CA ARG A 342 -16.18 -18.31 -7.05
C ARG A 342 -17.41 -18.59 -6.23
N VAL A 343 -18.17 -17.53 -5.96
CA VAL A 343 -19.40 -17.58 -5.18
C VAL A 343 -20.44 -16.70 -5.84
N MET A 344 -21.70 -17.08 -5.76
CA MET A 344 -22.80 -16.23 -6.19
C MET A 344 -23.22 -15.32 -5.05
N ALA A 345 -23.45 -14.05 -5.35
CA ALA A 345 -24.01 -13.06 -4.45
C ALA A 345 -24.87 -12.11 -5.28
N VAL A 346 -25.90 -11.55 -4.69
CA VAL A 346 -26.83 -10.61 -5.34
C VAL A 346 -26.73 -9.29 -4.59
N LEU A 347 -26.43 -8.18 -5.27
CA LEU A 347 -26.26 -6.89 -4.58
C LEU A 347 -27.59 -6.16 -4.42
N ASP A 348 -28.40 -6.16 -5.48
CA ASP A 348 -29.73 -5.54 -5.46
C ASP A 348 -30.80 -6.60 -5.74
N PRO A 349 -31.36 -7.26 -4.72
CA PRO A 349 -32.16 -8.47 -4.92
C PRO A 349 -33.58 -8.18 -5.41
N ILE A 350 -33.96 -8.90 -6.47
CA ILE A 350 -35.35 -9.10 -6.88
C ILE A 350 -35.76 -10.53 -6.51
N ALA A 351 -36.88 -10.67 -5.80
CA ALA A 351 -37.44 -11.97 -5.45
C ALA A 351 -38.00 -12.69 -6.70
N VAL A 352 -37.69 -13.97 -6.85
CA VAL A 352 -38.15 -14.81 -7.95
C VAL A 352 -38.85 -16.04 -7.37
N GLU A 353 -40.10 -16.25 -7.75
CA GLU A 353 -40.90 -17.42 -7.42
C GLU A 353 -40.93 -18.39 -8.62
N ILE A 354 -40.40 -19.60 -8.46
CA ILE A 354 -40.51 -20.68 -9.45
C ILE A 354 -41.89 -21.35 -9.27
N THR A 355 -42.84 -20.96 -10.12
CA THR A 355 -44.25 -21.34 -9.99
C THR A 355 -44.53 -22.82 -10.24
N ASN A 356 -43.70 -23.50 -11.02
CA ASN A 356 -43.83 -24.93 -11.32
C ASN A 356 -43.10 -25.84 -10.33
N TRP A 357 -42.52 -25.30 -9.25
CA TRP A 357 -41.89 -26.07 -8.19
C TRP A 357 -42.78 -26.17 -6.95
N ALA A 358 -42.79 -27.35 -6.32
CA ALA A 358 -43.46 -27.54 -5.04
C ALA A 358 -42.74 -26.72 -3.94
N PRO A 359 -43.45 -26.21 -2.92
CA PRO A 359 -42.85 -25.37 -1.87
C PRO A 359 -41.68 -26.04 -1.12
N ASP A 360 -41.74 -27.36 -0.93
CA ASP A 360 -40.74 -28.16 -0.21
C ASP A 360 -39.65 -28.74 -1.13
N ARG A 361 -39.72 -28.48 -2.45
CA ARG A 361 -38.71 -28.96 -3.40
C ARG A 361 -37.40 -28.21 -3.17
N ARG A 362 -36.32 -28.97 -3.02
CA ARG A 362 -34.95 -28.47 -2.97
C ARG A 362 -34.11 -29.21 -3.99
N GLU A 363 -33.46 -28.46 -4.87
CA GLU A 363 -32.52 -28.99 -5.85
C GLU A 363 -31.08 -28.76 -5.38
N GLN A 364 -30.17 -29.68 -5.70
CA GLN A 364 -28.75 -29.54 -5.38
C GLN A 364 -28.00 -29.19 -6.66
N VAL A 365 -27.43 -27.99 -6.69
CA VAL A 365 -26.70 -27.44 -7.84
C VAL A 365 -25.21 -27.53 -7.57
N GLU A 366 -24.47 -28.07 -8.53
CA GLU A 366 -23.00 -28.15 -8.46
C GLU A 366 -22.37 -27.10 -9.37
N VAL A 367 -21.49 -26.27 -8.80
CA VAL A 367 -20.73 -25.25 -9.54
C VAL A 367 -19.24 -25.36 -9.21
N PRO A 368 -18.32 -25.15 -10.16
CA PRO A 368 -16.88 -25.19 -9.87
C PRO A 368 -16.49 -24.18 -8.79
N ILE A 369 -15.70 -24.61 -7.79
CA ILE A 369 -15.18 -23.68 -6.76
C ILE A 369 -14.26 -22.65 -7.39
N ASN A 370 -13.38 -23.09 -8.29
CA ASN A 370 -12.47 -22.22 -9.01
C ASN A 370 -12.17 -22.82 -10.38
N PRO A 371 -12.58 -22.18 -11.49
CA PRO A 371 -12.31 -22.68 -12.83
C PRO A 371 -10.81 -22.81 -13.18
N GLU A 372 -9.95 -22.00 -12.58
CA GLU A 372 -8.49 -22.05 -12.76
C GLU A 372 -7.83 -23.16 -11.93
N LYS A 373 -8.55 -23.72 -10.94
CA LYS A 373 -8.09 -24.79 -10.04
C LYS A 373 -9.10 -25.93 -9.96
N PRO A 374 -9.23 -26.76 -11.01
CA PRO A 374 -10.18 -27.89 -11.03
C PRO A 374 -10.01 -28.86 -9.86
N GLU A 375 -8.82 -28.94 -9.28
CA GLU A 375 -8.49 -29.74 -8.10
C GLU A 375 -9.27 -29.35 -6.84
N LEU A 376 -9.79 -28.11 -6.75
CA LEU A 376 -10.67 -27.69 -5.66
C LEU A 376 -12.08 -28.30 -5.77
N GLY A 377 -12.45 -28.85 -6.93
CA GLY A 377 -13.71 -29.52 -7.14
C GLY A 377 -14.91 -28.58 -7.28
N MET A 378 -16.09 -29.09 -6.87
CA MET A 378 -17.38 -28.43 -7.05
C MET A 378 -17.99 -28.04 -5.70
N ARG A 379 -18.58 -26.85 -5.65
CA ARG A 379 -19.43 -26.38 -4.54
C ARG A 379 -20.85 -26.86 -4.78
N LYS A 380 -21.46 -27.40 -3.73
CA LYS A 380 -22.90 -27.72 -3.70
C LYS A 380 -23.66 -26.53 -3.16
N LEU A 381 -24.68 -26.12 -3.88
CA LEU A 381 -25.59 -25.04 -3.52
C LEU A 381 -27.00 -25.60 -3.56
N SER A 382 -27.86 -25.16 -2.65
CA SER A 382 -29.27 -25.52 -2.71
C SER A 382 -30.04 -24.50 -3.54
N ALA A 383 -31.07 -24.94 -4.25
CA ALA A 383 -32.06 -24.08 -4.89
C ALA A 383 -33.45 -24.48 -4.43
N GLY A 384 -34.21 -23.55 -3.85
CA GLY A 384 -35.62 -23.72 -3.54
C GLY A 384 -36.54 -23.10 -4.58
N ARG A 385 -37.84 -23.06 -4.23
CA ARG A 385 -38.87 -22.37 -5.00
C ARG A 385 -38.64 -20.86 -5.09
N GLU A 386 -38.10 -20.26 -4.03
CA GLU A 386 -37.85 -18.82 -3.92
C GLU A 386 -36.37 -18.53 -4.08
N LEU A 387 -36.01 -17.69 -5.05
CA LEU A 387 -34.64 -17.28 -5.33
C LEU A 387 -34.54 -15.75 -5.31
N PHE A 388 -33.32 -15.23 -5.19
CA PHE A 388 -33.01 -13.84 -5.53
C PHE A 388 -32.10 -13.78 -6.77
N ILE A 389 -32.38 -12.81 -7.63
CA ILE A 389 -31.50 -12.39 -8.73
C ILE A 389 -31.17 -10.91 -8.60
N ASP A 390 -30.12 -10.44 -9.27
CA ASP A 390 -29.77 -9.02 -9.26
C ASP A 390 -30.71 -8.19 -10.14
N ALA A 391 -31.05 -6.99 -9.69
CA ALA A 391 -31.93 -6.08 -10.40
C ALA A 391 -31.39 -5.71 -11.79
N ASP A 392 -30.07 -5.64 -11.96
CA ASP A 392 -29.43 -5.38 -13.26
C ASP A 392 -29.61 -6.53 -14.27
N ASP A 393 -30.12 -7.68 -13.82
CA ASP A 393 -30.41 -8.84 -14.66
C ASP A 393 -31.87 -8.92 -15.13
N PHE A 394 -32.73 -7.99 -14.73
CA PHE A 394 -34.09 -7.87 -15.21
C PHE A 394 -34.38 -6.48 -15.79
N MET A 395 -35.12 -6.42 -16.90
CA MET A 395 -35.55 -5.15 -17.47
C MET A 395 -36.93 -5.28 -18.13
N LEU A 396 -37.85 -4.38 -17.78
CA LEU A 396 -39.21 -4.33 -18.33
C LEU A 396 -39.20 -4.06 -19.84
N ASP A 397 -38.44 -3.04 -20.27
CA ASP A 397 -38.29 -2.67 -21.68
C ASP A 397 -36.81 -2.69 -22.09
N PRO A 398 -36.27 -3.88 -22.44
CA PRO A 398 -34.85 -4.05 -22.71
C PRO A 398 -34.41 -3.53 -24.08
N PRO A 399 -33.25 -2.87 -24.20
CA PRO A 399 -32.67 -2.55 -25.50
C PRO A 399 -32.26 -3.84 -26.24
N LYS A 400 -32.13 -3.79 -27.57
CA LYS A 400 -31.83 -4.97 -28.43
C LYS A 400 -30.60 -5.79 -28.01
N LYS A 401 -29.64 -5.18 -27.31
CA LYS A 401 -28.38 -5.82 -26.84
C LYS A 401 -28.46 -6.31 -25.39
N PHE A 402 -29.63 -6.31 -24.77
CA PHE A 402 -29.84 -6.88 -23.44
C PHE A 402 -30.29 -8.33 -23.58
N PHE A 403 -29.47 -9.25 -23.07
CA PHE A 403 -29.67 -10.70 -23.20
C PHE A 403 -30.09 -11.38 -21.89
N ARG A 404 -30.27 -10.62 -20.82
CA ARG A 404 -30.73 -11.13 -19.51
C ARG A 404 -32.27 -11.18 -19.49
N LEU A 405 -32.87 -11.27 -18.30
CA LEU A 405 -34.28 -11.58 -18.14
C LEU A 405 -35.19 -10.39 -18.48
N ARG A 406 -36.32 -10.67 -19.14
CA ARG A 406 -37.34 -9.71 -19.52
C ARG A 406 -38.71 -10.36 -19.48
N PRO A 407 -39.82 -9.61 -19.48
CA PRO A 407 -41.16 -10.19 -19.56
C PRO A 407 -41.31 -11.15 -20.76
N GLY A 408 -41.74 -12.39 -20.51
CA GLY A 408 -41.88 -13.46 -21.50
C GLY A 408 -40.56 -13.99 -22.07
N GLY A 409 -39.41 -13.48 -21.60
CA GLY A 409 -38.08 -13.91 -22.03
C GLY A 409 -37.47 -14.97 -21.12
N GLU A 410 -36.34 -15.52 -21.57
CA GLU A 410 -35.63 -16.60 -20.87
C GLU A 410 -34.17 -16.22 -20.58
N VAL A 411 -33.68 -16.67 -19.44
CA VAL A 411 -32.29 -16.54 -19.00
C VAL A 411 -31.78 -17.87 -18.43
N ARG A 412 -30.48 -18.15 -18.51
CA ARG A 412 -29.89 -19.31 -17.84
C ARG A 412 -29.49 -18.93 -16.42
N LEU A 413 -30.00 -19.65 -15.43
CA LEU A 413 -29.49 -19.59 -14.06
C LEU A 413 -28.20 -20.42 -13.98
N ARG A 414 -27.14 -19.85 -13.42
CA ARG A 414 -25.83 -20.50 -13.26
C ARG A 414 -25.98 -21.86 -12.55
N GLY A 415 -25.56 -22.93 -13.21
CA GLY A 415 -25.60 -24.31 -12.69
C GLY A 415 -26.99 -24.96 -12.64
N LEU A 416 -28.08 -24.18 -12.62
CA LEU A 416 -29.43 -24.69 -12.42
C LEU A 416 -30.14 -25.05 -13.74
N GLY A 417 -30.67 -24.08 -14.48
CA GLY A 417 -31.49 -24.34 -15.67
C GLY A 417 -31.99 -23.06 -16.36
N TYR A 418 -32.86 -23.21 -17.36
CA TYR A 418 -33.45 -22.08 -18.09
C TYR A 418 -34.70 -21.59 -17.34
N LEU A 419 -34.71 -20.30 -17.04
CA LEU A 419 -35.78 -19.61 -16.32
C LEU A 419 -36.52 -18.69 -17.29
N ARG A 420 -37.85 -18.83 -17.38
CA ARG A 420 -38.74 -17.94 -18.14
C ARG A 420 -39.54 -17.05 -17.19
N CYS A 421 -39.60 -15.76 -17.45
CA CYS A 421 -40.41 -14.81 -16.68
C CYS A 421 -41.83 -14.72 -17.26
N ASP A 422 -42.82 -15.15 -16.48
CA ASP A 422 -44.23 -15.20 -16.91
C ASP A 422 -45.03 -14.01 -16.39
N GLU A 423 -44.76 -13.55 -15.16
CA GLU A 423 -45.45 -12.41 -14.54
C GLU A 423 -44.46 -11.52 -13.78
N VAL A 424 -44.68 -10.21 -13.85
CA VAL A 424 -43.89 -9.20 -13.13
C VAL A 424 -44.78 -8.57 -12.07
N LEU A 425 -44.30 -8.59 -10.83
CA LEU A 425 -44.96 -7.96 -9.69
C LEU A 425 -44.35 -6.57 -9.49
N CYS A 426 -45.21 -5.55 -9.43
CA CYS A 426 -44.80 -4.17 -9.20
C CYS A 426 -45.51 -3.59 -7.98
N ASP A 427 -44.87 -2.64 -7.32
CA ASP A 427 -45.51 -1.79 -6.31
C ASP A 427 -46.39 -0.70 -6.93
N ASP A 428 -47.07 0.07 -6.07
CA ASP A 428 -47.94 1.19 -6.46
C ASP A 428 -47.19 2.32 -7.21
N HIS A 429 -45.87 2.30 -7.20
CA HIS A 429 -44.99 3.25 -7.89
C HIS A 429 -44.36 2.66 -9.16
N GLY A 430 -44.74 1.44 -9.56
CA GLY A 430 -44.24 0.77 -10.75
C GLY A 430 -42.83 0.19 -10.61
N ARG A 431 -42.29 0.08 -9.40
CA ARG A 431 -41.01 -0.60 -9.14
C ARG A 431 -41.25 -2.10 -9.07
N VAL A 432 -40.36 -2.86 -9.69
CA VAL A 432 -40.42 -4.33 -9.70
C VAL A 432 -40.09 -4.85 -8.30
N THR A 433 -41.03 -5.55 -7.68
CA THR A 433 -40.87 -6.13 -6.33
C THR A 433 -40.65 -7.64 -6.37
N GLY A 434 -41.01 -8.29 -7.47
CA GLY A 434 -40.76 -9.71 -7.65
C GLY A 434 -41.16 -10.21 -9.03
N LEU A 435 -40.75 -11.42 -9.34
CA LEU A 435 -41.01 -12.09 -10.61
C LEU A 435 -41.61 -13.47 -10.33
N ARG A 436 -42.63 -13.85 -11.09
CA ARG A 436 -43.07 -15.24 -11.16
C ARG A 436 -42.58 -15.87 -12.45
N CYS A 437 -41.84 -16.95 -12.28
CA CYS A 437 -41.13 -17.59 -13.36
C CYS A 437 -41.46 -19.08 -13.42
N GLN A 438 -41.16 -19.70 -14.55
CA GLN A 438 -41.13 -21.14 -14.71
C GLN A 438 -39.71 -21.58 -15.05
N LEU A 439 -39.28 -22.69 -14.46
CA LEU A 439 -38.01 -23.34 -14.78
C LEU A 439 -38.25 -24.52 -15.73
N ASP A 440 -37.49 -24.57 -16.82
CA ASP A 440 -37.53 -25.69 -17.77
C ASP A 440 -36.78 -26.91 -17.22
N GLU A 441 -37.54 -27.94 -16.81
CA GLU A 441 -37.01 -29.17 -16.19
C GLU A 441 -36.05 -29.94 -17.10
N ASP A 442 -36.21 -29.87 -18.42
CA ASP A 442 -35.33 -30.57 -19.37
C ASP A 442 -33.91 -29.95 -19.40
N THR A 443 -33.77 -28.74 -18.88
CA THR A 443 -32.52 -27.97 -18.88
C THR A 443 -31.77 -28.01 -17.55
N LEU A 444 -32.31 -28.71 -16.56
CA LEU A 444 -31.69 -28.86 -15.25
C LEU A 444 -30.28 -29.45 -15.35
N HIS A 445 -29.36 -28.96 -14.53
CA HIS A 445 -27.97 -29.44 -14.44
C HIS A 445 -27.21 -29.42 -15.78
N GLY A 446 -27.58 -28.49 -16.66
CA GLY A 446 -26.97 -28.38 -17.99
C GLY A 446 -27.59 -29.30 -19.05
N GLY A 447 -28.78 -29.83 -18.79
CA GLY A 447 -29.62 -30.49 -19.79
C GLY A 447 -29.93 -29.60 -21.00
N ALA A 448 -30.43 -30.22 -22.07
CA ALA A 448 -30.78 -29.53 -23.31
C ALA A 448 -32.30 -29.48 -23.47
N PRO A 449 -32.87 -28.32 -23.87
CA PRO A 449 -34.30 -28.20 -24.06
C PRO A 449 -34.75 -29.05 -25.25
N ALA A 450 -35.94 -29.64 -25.17
CA ALA A 450 -36.48 -30.54 -26.18
C ALA A 450 -36.60 -29.89 -27.59
N ASP A 451 -36.76 -28.57 -27.65
CA ASP A 451 -36.90 -27.79 -28.88
C ASP A 451 -35.56 -27.24 -29.43
N GLY A 452 -34.45 -27.52 -28.76
CA GLY A 452 -33.10 -27.09 -29.17
C GLY A 452 -32.83 -25.59 -29.03
N ARG A 453 -33.70 -24.84 -28.33
CA ARG A 453 -33.52 -23.39 -28.14
C ARG A 453 -32.26 -23.05 -27.33
N LYS A 454 -31.68 -21.89 -27.64
CA LYS A 454 -30.46 -21.39 -26.98
C LYS A 454 -30.72 -20.05 -26.32
N VAL A 455 -30.38 -19.98 -25.04
CA VAL A 455 -30.38 -18.74 -24.26
C VAL A 455 -28.99 -18.09 -24.32
N LYS A 456 -28.96 -16.77 -24.46
CA LYS A 456 -27.72 -16.01 -24.74
C LYS A 456 -26.96 -15.53 -23.50
N ALA A 457 -27.60 -15.49 -22.34
CA ALA A 457 -26.97 -15.03 -21.11
C ALA A 457 -27.16 -16.02 -19.96
N THR A 458 -26.16 -16.02 -19.07
CA THR A 458 -26.18 -16.72 -17.79
C THR A 458 -26.09 -15.69 -16.68
N ILE A 459 -26.93 -15.80 -15.66
CA ILE A 459 -26.96 -14.92 -14.49
C ILE A 459 -26.70 -15.71 -13.21
N HIS A 460 -26.16 -15.03 -12.21
CA HIS A 460 -26.02 -15.59 -10.86
C HIS A 460 -27.35 -15.47 -10.12
N TRP A 461 -27.49 -16.22 -9.03
CA TRP A 461 -28.68 -16.22 -8.17
C TRP A 461 -28.28 -16.73 -6.79
N VAL A 462 -29.13 -16.50 -5.80
CA VAL A 462 -29.00 -17.09 -4.46
C VAL A 462 -30.35 -17.65 -4.00
N ASP A 463 -30.32 -18.73 -3.24
CA ASP A 463 -31.51 -19.34 -2.65
C ASP A 463 -32.08 -18.44 -1.55
N ALA A 464 -33.39 -18.18 -1.55
CA ALA A 464 -33.97 -17.25 -0.59
C ALA A 464 -33.94 -17.80 0.84
N GLU A 465 -34.08 -19.12 1.00
CA GLU A 465 -34.05 -19.81 2.29
C GLU A 465 -32.62 -20.03 2.81
N ASP A 466 -31.66 -20.29 1.93
CA ASP A 466 -30.22 -20.45 2.25
C ASP A 466 -29.40 -19.21 1.89
N SER A 467 -29.93 -18.03 2.23
CA SER A 467 -29.19 -16.76 2.11
C SER A 467 -29.40 -15.83 3.29
N GLN A 468 -28.37 -15.01 3.52
CA GLN A 468 -28.36 -13.98 4.56
C GLN A 468 -28.17 -12.59 3.93
N ALA A 469 -28.73 -11.58 4.59
CA ALA A 469 -28.48 -10.18 4.24
C ALA A 469 -27.04 -9.80 4.60
N ALA A 470 -26.39 -8.99 3.77
CA ALA A 470 -25.02 -8.54 3.99
C ALA A 470 -24.85 -7.06 3.62
N GLU A 471 -23.91 -6.39 4.30
CA GLU A 471 -23.41 -5.08 3.88
C GLU A 471 -22.28 -5.28 2.87
N VAL A 472 -22.41 -4.69 1.68
CA VAL A 472 -21.39 -4.71 0.64
C VAL A 472 -20.95 -3.28 0.35
N ARG A 473 -19.65 -3.01 0.51
CA ARG A 473 -19.03 -1.71 0.32
C ARG A 473 -18.31 -1.70 -1.02
N LEU A 474 -18.83 -0.94 -1.98
CA LEU A 474 -18.27 -0.78 -3.31
C LEU A 474 -17.33 0.43 -3.34
N TYR A 475 -16.03 0.16 -3.36
CA TYR A 475 -15.03 1.22 -3.47
C TYR A 475 -14.69 1.54 -4.94
N ASP A 476 -14.38 2.80 -5.17
CA ASP A 476 -13.81 3.35 -6.42
C ASP A 476 -12.57 4.21 -6.06
N HIS A 477 -11.98 4.89 -7.05
CA HIS A 477 -10.89 5.83 -6.82
C HIS A 477 -11.30 6.90 -5.81
N LEU A 478 -10.41 7.23 -4.87
CA LEU A 478 -10.64 8.28 -3.87
C LEU A 478 -10.74 9.67 -4.53
N PHE A 479 -9.95 9.89 -5.58
CA PHE A 479 -9.97 11.11 -6.38
C PHE A 479 -10.48 10.82 -7.79
N ALA A 480 -11.39 11.68 -8.28
CA ALA A 480 -11.89 11.57 -9.64
C ALA A 480 -10.84 12.03 -10.66
N ALA A 481 -10.05 13.06 -10.29
CA ALA A 481 -8.96 13.59 -11.11
C ALA A 481 -7.77 12.61 -11.19
N GLU A 482 -7.12 12.57 -12.34
CA GLU A 482 -5.90 11.76 -12.57
C GLU A 482 -4.71 12.29 -11.75
N ASP A 483 -4.56 13.62 -11.69
CA ASP A 483 -3.70 14.30 -10.71
C ASP A 483 -4.59 14.96 -9.64
N PRO A 484 -4.63 14.42 -8.40
CA PRO A 484 -5.43 14.98 -7.31
C PRO A 484 -5.06 16.42 -6.93
N LEU A 485 -3.82 16.85 -7.21
CA LEU A 485 -3.31 18.16 -6.82
C LEU A 485 -3.52 19.23 -7.90
N ALA A 486 -3.95 18.85 -9.10
CA ALA A 486 -4.31 19.78 -10.15
C ALA A 486 -5.64 20.48 -9.79
N CYS A 487 -5.54 21.66 -9.20
CA CYS A 487 -6.66 22.54 -8.84
C CYS A 487 -6.32 23.99 -9.22
N ALA A 488 -7.34 24.85 -9.38
CA ALA A 488 -7.10 26.26 -9.70
C ALA A 488 -6.44 27.00 -8.51
N ASP A 489 -5.74 28.09 -8.78
CA ASP A 489 -5.06 28.88 -7.75
C ASP A 489 -6.03 29.33 -6.65
N GLY A 490 -5.77 28.90 -5.41
CA GLY A 490 -6.58 29.21 -4.24
C GLY A 490 -7.70 28.21 -3.92
N GLU A 491 -7.90 27.18 -4.75
CA GLU A 491 -8.85 26.11 -4.45
C GLU A 491 -8.24 25.04 -3.52
N ASP A 492 -9.09 24.46 -2.68
CA ASP A 492 -8.70 23.33 -1.84
C ASP A 492 -8.65 22.06 -2.69
N TRP A 493 -7.47 21.45 -2.81
CA TRP A 493 -7.24 20.19 -3.55
C TRP A 493 -8.20 19.04 -3.18
N THR A 494 -8.81 19.07 -1.98
CA THR A 494 -9.81 18.08 -1.57
C THR A 494 -11.14 18.18 -2.32
N THR A 495 -11.38 19.25 -3.10
CA THR A 495 -12.52 19.33 -4.02
C THR A 495 -12.47 18.28 -5.13
N ASN A 496 -11.28 17.74 -5.44
CA ASN A 496 -11.09 16.67 -6.41
C ASN A 496 -11.50 15.26 -5.89
N LEU A 497 -11.98 15.16 -4.65
CA LEU A 497 -12.47 13.92 -4.08
C LEU A 497 -13.68 13.39 -4.86
N ASN A 498 -13.69 12.08 -5.07
CA ASN A 498 -14.80 11.38 -5.69
C ASN A 498 -15.90 11.13 -4.65
N ALA A 499 -17.04 11.82 -4.79
CA ALA A 499 -18.21 11.62 -3.94
C ALA A 499 -18.78 10.19 -4.03
N ALA A 500 -18.51 9.47 -5.13
CA ALA A 500 -18.89 8.07 -5.32
C ALA A 500 -17.75 7.08 -4.99
N SER A 501 -16.69 7.52 -4.29
CA SER A 501 -15.54 6.67 -3.91
C SER A 501 -15.91 5.48 -3.01
N CYS A 502 -17.06 5.55 -2.33
CA CYS A 502 -17.63 4.44 -1.57
C CYS A 502 -19.15 4.45 -1.68
N THR A 503 -19.73 3.34 -2.14
CA THR A 503 -21.18 3.10 -2.12
C THR A 503 -21.48 1.91 -1.22
N VAL A 504 -22.36 2.08 -0.23
CA VAL A 504 -22.72 1.02 0.71
C VAL A 504 -24.09 0.44 0.35
N ILE A 505 -24.12 -0.87 0.11
CA ILE A 505 -25.33 -1.66 -0.20
C ILE A 505 -25.65 -2.52 1.01
N ARG A 506 -26.86 -2.44 1.55
CA ARG A 506 -27.26 -3.19 2.77
C ARG A 506 -28.28 -4.29 2.52
N GLN A 507 -28.88 -4.28 1.34
CA GLN A 507 -29.87 -5.24 0.92
C GLN A 507 -29.27 -6.45 0.20
N ALA A 508 -27.95 -6.53 0.07
CA ALA A 508 -27.31 -7.62 -0.66
C ALA A 508 -27.63 -8.98 -0.01
N ARG A 509 -27.78 -10.02 -0.84
CA ARG A 509 -28.02 -11.40 -0.42
C ARG A 509 -26.84 -12.27 -0.81
N ILE A 510 -26.30 -12.96 0.19
CA ILE A 510 -25.17 -13.89 0.04
C ILE A 510 -25.58 -15.28 0.55
N PRO A 511 -24.99 -16.37 0.02
CA PRO A 511 -25.17 -17.71 0.58
C PRO A 511 -24.77 -17.76 2.06
N SER A 512 -25.53 -18.47 2.88
CA SER A 512 -25.37 -18.45 4.35
C SER A 512 -23.97 -18.86 4.82
N PHE A 513 -23.31 -19.79 4.11
CA PHE A 513 -21.96 -20.25 4.47
C PHE A 513 -20.90 -19.13 4.43
N LEU A 514 -21.15 -18.03 3.70
CA LEU A 514 -20.23 -16.90 3.66
C LEU A 514 -20.22 -16.08 4.94
N ALA A 515 -21.17 -16.30 5.87
CA ALA A 515 -21.19 -15.66 7.17
C ALA A 515 -20.10 -16.19 8.13
N GLU A 516 -19.59 -17.40 7.89
CA GLU A 516 -18.62 -18.05 8.77
C GLU A 516 -17.17 -17.93 8.28
N ILE A 517 -16.93 -17.22 7.17
CA ILE A 517 -15.57 -17.09 6.65
C ILE A 517 -14.75 -16.13 7.52
N PRO A 518 -13.45 -16.39 7.72
CA PRO A 518 -12.58 -15.47 8.47
C PRO A 518 -12.53 -14.07 7.82
N ALA A 519 -12.37 -13.03 8.63
CA ALA A 519 -12.07 -11.68 8.11
C ALA A 519 -10.77 -11.70 7.30
N GLY A 520 -10.71 -10.93 6.21
CA GLY A 520 -9.58 -10.92 5.27
C GLY A 520 -9.65 -11.99 4.18
N THR A 521 -10.69 -12.85 4.18
CA THR A 521 -10.87 -13.88 3.15
C THR A 521 -11.38 -13.24 1.85
N THR A 522 -10.71 -13.52 0.74
CA THR A 522 -11.09 -13.01 -0.58
C THR A 522 -11.87 -14.04 -1.39
N VAL A 523 -12.95 -13.58 -2.02
CA VAL A 523 -13.83 -14.37 -2.87
C VAL A 523 -14.14 -13.59 -4.15
N GLN A 524 -14.44 -14.29 -5.24
CA GLN A 524 -15.00 -13.68 -6.44
C GLN A 524 -16.52 -13.84 -6.41
N PHE A 525 -17.24 -12.72 -6.28
CA PHE A 525 -18.67 -12.72 -6.55
C PHE A 525 -18.88 -12.74 -8.06
N GLU A 526 -19.48 -13.83 -8.56
CA GLU A 526 -19.62 -14.08 -9.98
C GLU A 526 -20.29 -12.90 -10.70
N ARG A 527 -19.65 -12.42 -11.77
CA ARG A 527 -20.08 -11.27 -12.59
C ARG A 527 -19.97 -9.88 -11.94
N LEU A 528 -19.69 -9.81 -10.64
CA LEU A 528 -19.66 -8.55 -9.88
C LEU A 528 -18.23 -8.04 -9.64
N GLY A 529 -17.33 -8.90 -9.18
CA GLY A 529 -15.98 -8.48 -8.80
C GLY A 529 -15.33 -9.40 -7.78
N TYR A 530 -14.21 -8.95 -7.25
CA TYR A 530 -13.52 -9.59 -6.13
C TYR A 530 -13.85 -8.83 -4.84
N PHE A 531 -14.13 -9.58 -3.79
CA PHE A 531 -14.59 -9.06 -2.51
C PHE A 531 -13.81 -9.70 -1.37
N CYS A 532 -13.65 -8.96 -0.29
CA CYS A 532 -12.96 -9.38 0.92
C CYS A 532 -13.88 -9.21 2.13
N SER A 533 -13.94 -10.18 3.02
CA SER A 533 -14.61 -10.01 4.31
C SER A 533 -13.89 -8.95 5.14
N ASP A 534 -14.60 -7.88 5.51
CA ASP A 534 -14.01 -6.76 6.25
C ASP A 534 -13.69 -7.13 7.70
N LEU A 535 -12.90 -6.31 8.40
CA LEU A 535 -12.70 -6.44 9.85
C LEU A 535 -13.99 -6.29 10.66
N ASP A 536 -15.00 -5.61 10.10
CA ASP A 536 -16.34 -5.49 10.68
C ASP A 536 -17.21 -6.75 10.46
N HIS A 537 -16.76 -7.73 9.67
CA HIS A 537 -17.52 -8.94 9.34
C HIS A 537 -17.83 -9.78 10.60
N ARG A 538 -19.11 -10.10 10.81
CA ARG A 538 -19.59 -11.00 11.86
C ARG A 538 -20.58 -12.02 11.27
N PRO A 539 -20.73 -13.23 11.82
CA PRO A 539 -21.70 -14.20 11.32
C PRO A 539 -23.13 -13.66 11.24
N GLU A 540 -23.56 -12.86 12.21
CA GLU A 540 -24.88 -12.23 12.22
C GLU A 540 -25.01 -11.01 11.28
N ALA A 541 -23.88 -10.38 10.92
CA ALA A 541 -23.80 -9.18 10.11
C ALA A 541 -22.60 -9.25 9.14
N PRO A 542 -22.71 -10.02 8.04
CA PRO A 542 -21.63 -10.16 7.08
C PRO A 542 -21.33 -8.83 6.40
N VAL A 543 -20.05 -8.46 6.35
CA VAL A 543 -19.57 -7.24 5.68
C VAL A 543 -18.51 -7.59 4.65
N PHE A 544 -18.66 -7.11 3.41
CA PHE A 544 -17.74 -7.34 2.31
C PHE A 544 -17.29 -6.05 1.63
N ASN A 545 -15.99 -5.90 1.45
CA ASN A 545 -15.37 -4.81 0.68
C ASN A 545 -15.09 -5.26 -0.75
N ARG A 546 -15.46 -4.48 -1.77
CA ARG A 546 -15.02 -4.75 -3.13
C ARG A 546 -13.54 -4.40 -3.28
N THR A 547 -12.71 -5.42 -3.50
CA THR A 547 -11.27 -5.26 -3.74
C THR A 547 -11.00 -4.70 -5.13
N ALA A 548 -11.58 -5.33 -6.16
CA ALA A 548 -11.42 -4.93 -7.56
C ALA A 548 -12.64 -5.36 -8.39
N THR A 549 -12.94 -4.62 -9.46
CA THR A 549 -13.92 -5.04 -10.47
C THR A 549 -13.37 -6.18 -11.34
N LEU A 550 -14.23 -6.91 -12.05
CA LEU A 550 -13.77 -7.98 -12.96
C LEU A 550 -13.01 -7.47 -14.19
N ARG A 551 -13.30 -6.23 -14.60
CA ARG A 551 -12.70 -5.57 -15.76
C ARG A 551 -12.50 -4.10 -15.43
N ASP A 552 -11.54 -3.49 -16.10
CA ASP A 552 -11.30 -2.06 -15.99
C ASP A 552 -12.53 -1.27 -16.47
N ALA A 553 -13.13 -0.51 -15.55
CA ALA A 553 -14.28 0.34 -15.82
C ALA A 553 -13.86 1.71 -16.42
N TRP A 554 -12.66 2.19 -16.10
CA TRP A 554 -12.14 3.49 -16.50
C TRP A 554 -11.54 3.48 -17.91
N ALA A 555 -10.95 2.37 -18.33
CA ALA A 555 -10.55 2.17 -19.73
C ALA A 555 -11.76 2.24 -20.71
N LYS A 556 -12.96 1.87 -20.25
CA LYS A 556 -14.20 2.04 -21.02
C LYS A 556 -14.67 3.49 -21.10
N ALA A 557 -14.47 4.27 -20.04
CA ALA A 557 -14.87 5.68 -20.00
C ALA A 557 -13.96 6.58 -20.85
N LYS A 558 -12.65 6.28 -20.92
CA LYS A 558 -11.70 6.98 -21.83
C LYS A 558 -11.91 6.64 -23.32
N GLY A 559 -12.64 5.56 -23.62
CA GLY A 559 -12.90 5.07 -24.99
C GLY A 559 -14.29 5.36 -25.54
N GLN A 560 -15.08 6.23 -24.90
CA GLN A 560 -16.39 6.69 -25.37
C GLN A 560 -16.37 8.16 -25.78
#